data_AF-A0A653M7Q1-F1
#
_entry.id   AF-A0A653M7Q1-F1
#
_cell.length_a   1.000
_cell.length_b   1.000
_cell.length_c   1.000
_cell.angle_alpha   90.00
_cell.angle_beta   90.00
_cell.angle_gamma   90.00
#
_symmetry.space_group_name_H-M   'P 1'
#
loop_
_entity.id
_entity.type
_entity.pdbx_description
1 polymer ?
#
loop_
_entity_poly.entity_id
_entity_poly.type
_entity_poly.pdbx_seq_one_letter_code
_entity_poly.pdbx_strand_id
1 'polypeptide(L)'
;MKAIKNLNIIALGIPLFISLFALFENGLFLLALLSTMITGAIQILLAIKYWQEHPKNVLIKIYFLGVTLFFLLLYLYSTFWIWCLPPFLCIYLSILIHTNEIK
;
A
#
# COMPACT_ATOMS: atom_id res chain seq x y z
N MET A 1 2.02 -5.71 -15.69
CA MET A 1 0.67 -5.86 -15.07
C MET A 1 0.50 -7.04 -14.10
N LYS A 2 0.49 -8.32 -14.50
CA LYS A 2 0.26 -9.49 -13.59
C LYS A 2 1.11 -9.48 -12.30
N ALA A 3 2.41 -9.17 -12.43
CA ALA A 3 3.32 -9.12 -11.27
C ALA A 3 2.97 -7.99 -10.28
N ILE A 4 2.57 -6.81 -10.78
CA ILE A 4 2.18 -5.66 -9.94
C ILE A 4 0.91 -5.99 -9.18
N LYS A 5 -0.07 -6.62 -9.84
CA LYS A 5 -1.32 -7.10 -9.24
C LYS A 5 -1.06 -8.11 -8.12
N ASN A 6 -0.26 -9.14 -8.37
CA ASN A 6 0.04 -10.17 -7.37
C ASN A 6 0.75 -9.58 -6.15
N LEU A 7 1.73 -8.68 -6.37
CA LEU A 7 2.41 -7.97 -5.29
C LEU A 7 1.46 -7.08 -4.49
N ASN A 8 0.54 -6.36 -5.14
CA ASN A 8 -0.45 -5.53 -4.45
C ASN A 8 -1.41 -6.36 -3.58
N ILE A 9 -1.82 -7.54 -4.05
CA ILE A 9 -2.65 -8.47 -3.28
C ILE A 9 -1.89 -8.98 -2.05
N ILE A 10 -0.61 -9.35 -2.21
CA ILE A 10 0.23 -9.79 -1.09
C ILE A 10 0.42 -8.65 -0.08
N ALA A 11 0.70 -7.45 -0.58
CA ALA A 11 0.92 -6.27 0.25
C ALA A 11 -0.34 -5.88 1.03
N LEU A 12 -1.54 -6.13 0.51
CA LEU A 12 -2.79 -5.94 1.25
C LEU A 12 -3.08 -7.12 2.20
N GLY A 13 -2.88 -8.35 1.73
CA GLY A 13 -3.29 -9.57 2.43
C GLY A 13 -2.46 -9.86 3.69
N ILE A 14 -1.14 -9.66 3.64
CA ILE A 14 -0.26 -9.99 4.78
C ILE A 14 -0.58 -9.11 6.00
N PRO A 15 -0.60 -7.76 5.93
CA PRO A 15 -0.90 -6.93 7.10
C PRO A 15 -2.30 -7.17 7.63
N LEU A 16 -3.29 -7.38 6.75
CA LEU A 16 -4.66 -7.70 7.18
C LEU A 16 -4.72 -9.02 7.94
N PHE A 17 -4.10 -10.07 7.42
CA PHE A 17 -4.07 -11.36 8.09
C PHE A 17 -3.38 -11.26 9.45
N ILE A 18 -2.19 -10.64 9.52
CA ILE A 18 -1.48 -10.44 10.80
C ILE A 18 -2.30 -9.59 11.77
N SER A 19 -2.97 -8.53 11.30
CA SER A 19 -3.81 -7.68 12.14
C SER A 19 -5.00 -8.42 12.75
N LEU A 20 -5.60 -9.36 12.02
CA LEU A 20 -6.68 -10.21 12.52
C LEU A 20 -6.19 -11.17 13.62
N PHE A 21 -5.00 -11.76 13.44
CA PHE A 21 -4.39 -12.61 14.46
C PHE A 21 -3.94 -11.82 15.69
N ALA A 22 -3.52 -10.56 15.52
CA ALA A 22 -3.14 -9.68 16.63
C ALA A 22 -4.29 -9.37 17.61
N LEU A 23 -5.55 -9.56 17.20
CA LEU A 23 -6.70 -9.47 18.11
C LEU A 23 -6.71 -10.57 19.18
N PHE A 24 -6.06 -11.71 18.92
CA PHE A 24 -6.00 -12.86 19.82
C PHE A 24 -4.68 -12.94 20.59
N GLU A 25 -3.63 -12.29 20.09
CA GLU A 25 -2.30 -12.29 20.70
C GLU A 25 -1.66 -10.90 20.65
N ASN A 26 -1.58 -10.25 21.82
CA ASN A 26 -1.10 -8.87 21.95
C ASN A 26 0.33 -8.64 21.42
N GLY A 27 1.16 -9.69 21.36
CA GLY A 27 2.53 -9.62 20.83
C GLY A 27 2.60 -9.37 19.32
N LEU A 28 1.51 -9.64 18.57
CA LEU A 28 1.49 -9.54 17.12
C LEU A 28 1.11 -8.13 16.62
N PHE A 29 0.68 -7.21 17.49
CA PHE A 29 0.34 -5.85 17.10
C PHE A 29 1.54 -5.11 16.48
N LEU A 30 2.72 -5.22 17.10
CA LEU A 30 3.94 -4.61 16.56
C LEU A 30 4.28 -5.20 15.19
N LEU A 31 4.09 -6.52 15.02
CA LEU A 31 4.32 -7.20 13.75
C LEU A 31 3.33 -6.74 12.67
N ALA A 32 2.06 -6.51 13.02
CA ALA A 32 1.05 -5.97 12.10
C ALA A 32 1.42 -4.55 11.61
N LEU A 33 1.89 -3.69 12.52
CA LEU A 33 2.35 -2.34 12.19
C LEU A 33 3.60 -2.38 11.30
N LEU A 34 4.60 -3.19 11.65
CA LEU A 34 5.80 -3.36 10.81
C LEU A 34 5.44 -3.90 9.41
N SER A 35 4.54 -4.88 9.34
CA SER A 35 4.04 -5.41 8.06
C SER A 35 3.35 -4.34 7.23
N THR A 36 2.58 -3.46 7.87
CA THR A 36 1.92 -2.31 7.22
C THR A 36 2.94 -1.31 6.64
N MET A 37 4.04 -1.03 7.35
CA MET A 37 5.13 -0.21 6.83
C MET A 37 5.84 -0.85 5.64
N ILE A 38 6.11 -2.16 5.72
CA ILE A 38 6.70 -2.93 4.61
C ILE A 38 5.79 -2.87 3.39
N THR A 39 4.48 -3.00 3.58
CA THR A 39 3.47 -2.83 2.52
C THR A 39 3.55 -1.45 1.88
N GLY A 40 3.61 -0.37 2.67
CA GLY A 40 3.81 0.98 2.14
C GLY A 40 5.09 1.09 1.29
N ALA A 41 6.17 0.44 1.71
CA ALA A 41 7.44 0.49 0.97
C ALA A 41 7.34 -0.27 -0.36
N ILE A 42 6.69 -1.44 -0.36
CA ILE A 42 6.36 -2.19 -1.58
C ILE A 42 5.50 -1.34 -2.51
N GLN A 43 4.52 -0.60 -1.98
CA GLN A 43 3.67 0.30 -2.77
C GLN A 43 4.47 1.40 -3.48
N ILE A 44 5.53 1.94 -2.89
CA ILE A 44 6.45 2.88 -3.57
C ILE A 44 7.10 2.21 -4.79
N LEU A 45 7.65 1.01 -4.61
CA LEU A 45 8.30 0.27 -5.70
C LEU A 45 7.31 -0.06 -6.82
N LEU A 46 6.08 -0.45 -6.47
CA LEU A 46 5.01 -0.70 -7.43
C LEU A 46 4.59 0.57 -8.18
N ALA A 47 4.47 1.69 -7.47
CA ALA A 47 4.14 2.99 -8.06
C ALA A 47 5.21 3.42 -9.07
N ILE A 48 6.50 3.29 -8.73
CA ILE A 48 7.62 3.63 -9.62
C ILE A 48 7.57 2.74 -10.87
N LYS A 49 7.46 1.42 -10.71
CA LYS A 49 7.40 0.49 -11.83
C LYS A 49 6.21 0.79 -12.75
N TYR A 50 5.04 1.06 -12.17
CA TYR A 50 3.85 1.39 -12.94
C TYR A 50 3.99 2.74 -13.65
N TRP A 51 4.61 3.74 -13.02
CA TRP A 51 4.91 5.02 -13.66
C TRP A 51 5.78 4.80 -14.89
N GLN A 52 6.86 4.02 -14.78
CA GLN A 52 7.73 3.71 -15.92
C GLN A 52 6.97 3.07 -17.09
N GLU A 53 6.01 2.18 -16.81
CA GLU A 53 5.13 1.57 -17.83
C GLU A 53 4.12 2.59 -18.41
N HIS A 54 3.65 3.55 -17.61
CA HIS A 54 2.59 4.52 -18.00
C HIS A 54 2.91 5.98 -17.59
N PRO A 55 3.92 6.63 -18.19
CA PRO A 55 4.47 7.90 -17.68
C PRO A 55 3.56 9.11 -17.82
N LYS A 56 2.58 9.04 -18.73
CA LYS A 56 1.57 10.09 -18.94
C LYS A 56 0.36 9.96 -18.00
N ASN A 57 0.23 8.86 -17.27
CA ASN A 57 -0.92 8.63 -16.41
C ASN A 57 -0.83 9.47 -15.14
N VAL A 58 -1.73 10.44 -14.96
CA VAL A 58 -1.76 11.33 -13.78
C VAL A 58 -2.17 10.56 -12.52
N LEU A 59 -3.01 9.54 -12.65
CA LEU A 59 -3.51 8.76 -11.51
C LEU A 59 -2.37 8.03 -10.78
N ILE A 60 -1.36 7.55 -11.52
CA ILE A 60 -0.21 6.88 -10.88
C ILE A 60 0.69 7.86 -10.14
N LYS A 61 0.75 9.12 -10.58
CA LYS A 61 1.51 10.18 -9.89
C LYS A 61 0.80 10.57 -8.61
N ILE A 62 -0.53 10.67 -8.63
CA ILE A 62 -1.35 10.89 -7.43
C ILE A 62 -1.17 9.72 -6.45
N TYR A 63 -1.18 8.48 -6.96
CA TYR A 63 -0.91 7.30 -6.14
C TYR A 63 0.47 7.36 -5.48
N PHE A 64 1.52 7.59 -6.26
CA PHE A 64 2.89 7.72 -5.77
C PHE A 64 3.00 8.80 -4.68
N LEU A 65 2.43 9.99 -4.95
CA LEU A 65 2.37 11.08 -3.98
C LEU A 65 1.67 10.65 -2.69
N GLY A 66 0.55 9.94 -2.78
CA GLY A 66 -0.18 9.42 -1.62
C GLY A 66 0.66 8.48 -0.76
N VAL A 67 1.40 7.56 -1.38
CA VAL A 67 2.28 6.62 -0.66
C VAL A 67 3.48 7.36 -0.03
N THR A 68 4.09 8.32 -0.73
CA THR A 68 5.16 9.14 -0.15
C THR A 68 4.64 9.99 1.02
N LEU A 69 3.43 10.55 0.89
CA LEU A 69 2.79 11.33 1.93
C LEU A 69 2.48 10.48 3.17
N PHE A 70 2.10 9.22 3.01
CA PHE A 70 1.96 8.29 4.14
C PHE A 70 3.23 8.23 4.99
N PHE A 71 4.39 8.01 4.38
CA PHE A 71 5.66 7.93 5.13
C PHE A 71 6.06 9.26 5.76
N LEU A 72 5.81 10.37 5.07
CA LEU A 72 6.05 11.70 5.61
C LEU A 72 5.17 11.97 6.84
N LEU A 73 3.88 11.67 6.75
CA LEU A 73 2.94 11.84 7.85
C LEU A 73 3.28 10.91 9.01
N LEU A 74 3.66 9.66 8.72
CA LEU A 74 4.09 8.69 9.73
C LEU A 74 5.30 9.21 10.51
N TYR A 75 6.26 9.84 9.83
CA TYR A 75 7.44 10.44 10.46
C TYR A 75 7.08 11.67 11.33
N LEU A 76 6.15 12.52 10.88
CA LEU A 76 5.84 13.78 11.55
C LEU A 76 4.85 13.66 12.72
N TYR A 77 3.82 12.82 12.60
CA TYR A 77 2.66 12.85 13.50
C TYR A 77 2.29 11.51 14.13
N SER A 78 2.73 10.37 13.56
CA SER A 78 2.50 8.99 14.04
C SER A 78 1.16 8.76 14.79
N THR A 79 0.04 9.20 14.21
CA THR A 79 -1.30 8.98 14.77
C THR A 79 -1.91 7.68 14.25
N PHE A 80 -2.85 7.09 15.00
CA PHE A 80 -3.53 5.85 14.63
C PHE A 80 -4.14 5.88 13.22
N TRP A 81 -4.74 7.01 12.83
CA TRP A 81 -5.38 7.17 11.51
C TRP A 81 -4.43 7.01 10.33
N ILE A 82 -3.14 7.32 10.49
CA ILE A 82 -2.14 7.19 9.43
C ILE A 82 -1.93 5.72 9.07
N TRP A 83 -2.09 4.81 10.03
CA TRP A 83 -1.95 3.37 9.81
C TRP A 83 -3.08 2.77 8.96
N CYS A 84 -4.20 3.48 8.81
CA CYS A 84 -5.26 3.09 7.87
C CYS A 84 -4.94 3.47 6.42
N LEU A 85 -3.99 4.39 6.16
CA LEU A 85 -3.70 4.87 4.81
C LEU A 85 -3.15 3.78 3.87
N PRO A 86 -2.21 2.92 4.27
CA PRO A 86 -1.65 1.89 3.40
C PRO A 86 -2.67 0.91 2.81
N PRO A 87 -3.63 0.34 3.58
CA PRO A 87 -4.67 -0.51 2.98
C PRO A 87 -5.57 0.28 2.02
N PHE A 88 -5.93 1.53 2.30
CA PHE A 88 -6.68 2.37 1.36
C PHE A 88 -5.92 2.60 0.04
N LEU A 89 -4.62 2.87 0.13
CA LEU A 89 -3.75 3.03 -1.04
C LEU A 89 -3.63 1.72 -1.84
N CYS A 90 -3.58 0.56 -1.18
CA CYS A 90 -3.58 -0.75 -1.84
C CYS A 90 -4.87 -0.98 -2.63
N ILE A 91 -6.02 -0.60 -2.05
CA ILE A 91 -7.31 -0.67 -2.74
C ILE A 91 -7.32 0.27 -3.96
N TYR A 92 -6.83 1.50 -3.80
CA TYR A 92 -6.71 2.45 -4.90
C TYR A 92 -5.86 1.88 -6.06
N LEU A 93 -4.69 1.29 -5.75
CA LEU A 93 -3.85 0.68 -6.77
C LEU A 93 -4.54 -0.52 -7.45
N SER A 94 -5.30 -1.34 -6.70
CA SER A 94 -6.11 -2.42 -7.29
C SER A 94 -7.11 -1.89 -8.31
N ILE A 95 -7.84 -0.83 -7.97
CA ILE A 95 -8.80 -0.18 -8.88
C ILE A 95 -8.07 0.32 -10.13
N LEU A 96 -6.94 1.00 -9.94
CA LEU A 96 -6.17 1.58 -11.04
C LEU A 96 -5.63 0.52 -11.99
N ILE A 97 -5.09 -0.58 -11.46
CA ILE A 97 -4.64 -1.73 -12.27
C ILE A 97 -5.81 -2.28 -13.09
N HIS A 98 -6.97 -2.49 -12.46
CA HIS A 98 -8.13 -3.08 -13.14
C HIS A 98 -8.68 -2.18 -14.24
N THR A 99 -8.77 -0.87 -14.00
CA THR A 99 -9.26 0.09 -15.02
C THR A 99 -8.32 0.18 -16.23
N ASN A 100 -7.01 0.05 -16.04
CA ASN A 100 -6.04 0.09 -17.13
C ASN A 100 -5.83 -1.28 -17.81
N GLU A 101 -6.18 -2.41 -17.18
CA GLU A 101 -6.21 -3.73 -17.85
C GLU A 101 -7.42 -3.87 -18.80
N ILE A 102 -8.50 -3.10 -18.61
CA ILE A 102 -9.71 -3.14 -19.44
C ILE A 102 -9.60 -2.23 -20.68
N LYS A 103 -8.64 -1.30 -20.71
CA LYS A 103 -8.36 -0.41 -21.86
C LYS A 103 -7.23 -0.93 -22.72
#